data_AF-A0A5N9FKS2-F1
#
_entry.id   AF-A0A5N9FKS2-F1
#
_cell.length_a   1.000
_cell.length_b   1.000
_cell.length_c   1.000
_cell.angle_alpha   90.00
_cell.angle_beta   90.00
_cell.angle_gamma   90.00
#
_symmetry.space_group_name_H-M   'P 1'
#
loop_
_entity.id
_entity.type
_entity.pdbx_description
1 polymer ?
#
loop_
_entity_poly.entity_id
_entity_poly.type
_entity_poly.pdbx_seq_one_letter_code
_entity_poly.pdbx_strand_id
1 'polypeptide(L)'
;MSNAIKRFFENGEFDCDDMVNHSSAYTDNDLKPGLRPAFRAHLNKCEPCQAFVGTLSSTIGDLGKLPGISAPSALKQSLIARIRREN
;
A
#
# COMPACT_ATOMS: atom_id res chain seq x y z
N MET A 1 0.34 -16.63 -14.04
CA MET A 1 -0.57 -16.09 -13.02
C MET A 1 -0.23 -16.76 -11.69
N SER A 2 0.01 -16.01 -10.62
CA SER A 2 0.44 -16.59 -9.33
C SER A 2 -0.66 -17.45 -8.70
N ASN A 3 -0.31 -18.64 -8.19
CA ASN A 3 -1.24 -19.60 -7.58
C ASN A 3 -2.01 -19.02 -6.37
N ALA A 4 -1.45 -18.00 -5.70
CA ALA A 4 -2.14 -17.27 -4.64
C ALA A 4 -3.44 -16.62 -5.15
N ILE A 5 -3.40 -16.01 -6.34
CA ILE A 5 -4.57 -15.35 -6.95
C ILE A 5 -5.71 -16.35 -7.17
N LYS A 6 -5.40 -17.62 -7.47
CA LYS A 6 -6.39 -18.67 -7.75
C LYS A 6 -7.14 -19.13 -6.50
N ARG A 7 -6.47 -19.23 -5.34
CA ARG A 7 -7.07 -19.66 -4.07
C ARG A 7 -8.12 -18.66 -3.55
N PHE A 8 -7.94 -17.37 -3.79
CA PHE A 8 -8.90 -16.34 -3.35
C PHE A 8 -10.27 -16.44 -4.02
N PHE A 9 -10.33 -16.89 -5.28
CA PHE A 9 -11.60 -16.98 -6.02
C PHE A 9 -12.41 -18.23 -5.67
N GLU A 10 -11.79 -19.28 -5.12
CA GLU A 10 -12.47 -20.54 -4.84
C GLU A 10 -13.03 -20.62 -3.41
N ASN A 11 -12.47 -19.90 -2.42
CA ASN A 11 -12.94 -19.96 -1.03
C ASN A 11 -13.03 -18.62 -0.25
N GLY A 12 -12.68 -17.48 -0.84
CA GLY A 12 -13.00 -16.15 -0.27
C GLY A 12 -12.37 -15.78 1.08
N GLU A 13 -11.50 -16.62 1.65
CA GLU A 13 -10.87 -16.37 2.95
C GLU A 13 -9.41 -15.96 2.76
N PHE A 14 -9.04 -14.81 3.31
CA PHE A 14 -7.64 -14.40 3.47
C PHE A 14 -7.01 -15.25 4.58
N ASP A 15 -5.83 -15.80 4.36
CA ASP A 15 -4.98 -16.32 5.44
C ASP A 15 -3.97 -15.27 5.93
N CYS A 16 -3.18 -15.60 6.95
CA CYS A 16 -2.20 -14.66 7.53
C CYS A 16 -1.10 -14.28 6.52
N ASP A 17 -0.71 -15.21 5.63
CA ASP A 17 0.33 -14.95 4.63
C ASP A 17 -0.21 -14.00 3.55
N ASP A 18 -1.44 -14.25 3.10
CA ASP A 18 -2.18 -13.37 2.19
C ASP A 18 -2.30 -11.95 2.77
N MET A 19 -2.60 -11.82 4.06
CA MET A 19 -2.68 -10.54 4.75
C MET A 19 -1.35 -9.78 4.70
N VAL A 20 -0.24 -10.45 5.04
CA VAL A 20 1.10 -9.84 5.01
C VAL A 20 1.42 -9.38 3.59
N ASN A 21 1.19 -10.22 2.58
CA ASN A 21 1.47 -9.93 1.17
C ASN A 21 0.65 -8.74 0.61
N HIS A 22 -0.55 -8.49 1.14
CA HIS A 22 -1.44 -7.44 0.67
C HIS A 22 -1.51 -6.20 1.58
N SER A 23 -0.80 -6.22 2.70
CA SER A 23 -0.82 -5.17 3.72
C SER A 23 -0.40 -3.80 3.19
N SER A 24 0.70 -3.71 2.44
CA SER A 24 1.16 -2.43 1.85
C SER A 24 0.13 -1.86 0.86
N ALA A 25 -0.44 -2.69 -0.02
CA ALA A 25 -1.49 -2.24 -0.93
C ALA A 25 -2.73 -1.77 -0.16
N TYR A 26 -3.05 -2.40 0.97
CA TYR A 26 -4.13 -1.95 1.83
C TYR A 26 -3.84 -0.59 2.48
N THR A 27 -2.65 -0.39 3.05
CA THR A 27 -2.25 0.88 3.69
C THR A 27 -2.20 2.04 2.70
N ASP A 28 -1.78 1.77 1.46
CA ASP A 28 -1.66 2.77 0.41
C ASP A 28 -2.99 3.06 -0.31
N ASN A 29 -4.09 2.44 0.15
CA ASN A 29 -5.40 2.47 -0.51
C ASN A 29 -5.39 1.95 -1.97
N ASP A 30 -4.40 1.15 -2.35
CA ASP A 30 -4.24 0.55 -3.69
C ASP A 30 -4.68 -0.92 -3.77
N LEU A 31 -5.23 -1.46 -2.66
CA LEU A 31 -5.77 -2.82 -2.67
C LEU A 31 -6.99 -2.89 -3.60
N LYS A 32 -6.95 -3.86 -4.54
CA LYS A 32 -8.03 -4.14 -5.49
C LYS A 32 -9.39 -4.18 -4.77
N PRO A 33 -10.42 -3.47 -5.27
CA PRO A 33 -11.71 -3.35 -4.57
C PRO A 33 -12.34 -4.69 -4.18
N GLY A 34 -12.22 -5.72 -5.03
CA GLY A 34 -12.75 -7.05 -4.77
C GLY A 34 -12.09 -7.80 -3.60
N LEU A 35 -10.86 -7.43 -3.21
CA LEU A 35 -10.13 -8.09 -2.11
C LEU A 35 -10.36 -7.42 -0.75
N ARG A 36 -10.79 -6.16 -0.73
CA ARG A 36 -10.99 -5.38 0.50
C ARG A 36 -11.95 -6.03 1.51
N PRO A 37 -13.10 -6.61 1.10
CA PRO A 37 -14.00 -7.25 2.06
C PRO A 37 -13.36 -8.44 2.78
N ALA A 38 -12.68 -9.33 2.05
CA ALA A 38 -12.04 -10.52 2.60
C ALA A 38 -10.84 -10.15 3.50
N PHE A 39 -10.02 -9.18 3.06
CA PHE A 39 -8.92 -8.63 3.86
C PHE A 39 -9.42 -8.09 5.21
N ARG A 40 -10.48 -7.26 5.20
CA ARG A 40 -11.07 -6.73 6.44
C ARG A 40 -11.69 -7.82 7.31
N ALA A 41 -12.31 -8.83 6.70
CA ALA A 41 -12.93 -9.93 7.44
C ALA A 41 -11.88 -10.72 8.24
N HIS A 42 -10.72 -11.01 7.64
CA HIS A 42 -9.60 -11.62 8.35
C HIS A 42 -9.03 -10.69 9.41
N LEU A 43 -8.74 -9.43 9.03
CA LEU A 43 -8.15 -8.44 9.94
C LEU A 43 -8.99 -8.29 11.22
N ASN A 44 -10.31 -8.23 11.12
CA ASN A 44 -11.20 -8.09 12.28
C ASN A 44 -11.20 -9.30 13.24
N LYS A 45 -10.73 -10.47 12.82
CA LYS A 45 -10.78 -11.72 13.60
C LYS A 45 -9.39 -12.20 14.06
N CYS A 46 -8.33 -11.68 13.47
CA CYS A 46 -6.96 -12.15 13.71
C CYS A 46 -6.12 -11.06 14.40
N GLU A 47 -6.00 -11.15 15.72
CA GLU A 47 -5.22 -10.24 16.57
C GLU A 47 -3.77 -10.05 16.07
N PRO A 48 -3.01 -11.12 15.73
CA PRO A 48 -1.66 -10.96 15.19
C PRO A 48 -1.61 -10.13 13.91
N CYS A 49 -2.59 -10.27 13.02
CA CYS A 49 -2.67 -9.48 11.79
C CYS A 49 -3.08 -8.03 12.06
N GLN A 50 -3.88 -7.76 13.10
CA GLN A 50 -4.17 -6.40 13.55
C GLN A 50 -2.91 -5.70 14.04
N ALA A 51 -2.14 -6.37 14.92
CA ALA A 51 -0.88 -5.85 15.41
C ALA A 51 0.11 -5.59 14.28
N PHE A 52 0.21 -6.50 13.30
CA PHE A 52 1.07 -6.34 12.14
C PHE A 52 0.67 -5.12 11.27
N VAL A 53 -0.60 -5.03 10.84
CA VAL A 53 -1.07 -3.91 10.00
C VAL A 53 -0.99 -2.58 10.76
N GLY A 54 -1.28 -2.59 12.06
CA GLY A 54 -1.13 -1.42 12.93
C GLY A 54 0.33 -0.94 13.03
N THR A 55 1.27 -1.86 13.16
CA THR A 55 2.71 -1.56 13.19
C THR A 55 3.18 -1.00 11.85
N LEU A 56 2.78 -1.62 10.74
CA LEU A 56 3.08 -1.12 9.40
C LEU A 56 2.56 0.31 9.19
N SER A 57 1.30 0.55 9.54
CA SER A 57 0.65 1.86 9.42
C SER A 57 1.34 2.93 10.28
N SER A 58 1.75 2.56 11.50
CA SER A 58 2.48 3.45 12.42
C SER A 58 3.86 3.80 11.86
N THR A 59 4.58 2.81 11.34
CA THR A 59 5.89 3.00 10.70
C THR A 59 5.79 3.95 9.50
N ILE A 60 4.80 3.74 8.62
CA ILE A 60 4.54 4.65 7.49
C ILE A 60 4.26 6.07 7.99
N GLY A 61 3.41 6.21 9.01
CA GLY A 61 3.08 7.50 9.61
C GLY A 61 4.30 8.21 10.22
N ASP A 62 5.21 7.48 10.86
CA ASP A 62 6.42 8.05 11.45
C ASP A 62 7.44 8.46 10.40
N LEU A 63 7.64 7.65 9.35
CA LEU A 63 8.46 8.02 8.20
C LEU A 63 7.91 9.26 7.48
N GLY A 64 6.58 9.39 7.38
CA GLY A 64 5.92 10.55 6.78
C GLY A 64 6.08 11.86 7.54
N LYS A 65 6.46 11.82 8.84
CA LYS A 65 6.73 13.01 9.67
C LYS A 65 8.17 13.52 9.52
N LEU A 66 9.06 12.73 8.92
CA LEU A 66 10.44 13.17 8.72
C LEU A 66 10.46 14.44 7.85
N PRO A 67 11.39 15.37 8.11
CA PRO A 67 11.47 16.60 7.34
C PRO A 67 11.66 16.27 5.86
N GLY A 68 10.69 16.65 5.05
CA GLY A 68 10.79 16.51 3.61
C GLY A 68 11.94 17.35 3.06
N ILE A 69 12.60 16.85 2.02
CA ILE A 69 13.57 17.66 1.28
C ILE A 69 12.77 18.65 0.43
N SER A 70 12.89 19.94 0.73
CA SER A 70 12.32 20.97 -0.11
C SER A 70 13.04 20.98 -1.46
N ALA A 71 12.29 20.82 -2.54
CA ALA A 71 12.83 21.00 -3.88
C ALA A 71 13.44 22.41 -4.01
N PRO A 72 14.59 22.55 -4.72
CA PRO A 72 15.09 23.86 -5.08
C PRO A 72 14.00 24.68 -5.77
N SER A 73 13.87 25.97 -5.43
CA SER A 73 12.82 26.85 -5.97
C SER A 73 12.79 26.90 -7.51
N ALA A 74 13.96 26.72 -8.14
CA ALA A 74 14.12 26.71 -9.60
C ALA A 74 13.72 25.37 -10.26
N LEU A 75 13.55 24.27 -9.51
CA LEU A 75 13.36 22.93 -10.08
C LEU A 75 12.12 22.84 -10.97
N LYS A 76 10.99 23.43 -10.53
CA LYS A 76 9.75 23.43 -11.32
C LYS A 76 9.96 24.11 -12.68
N GLN A 77 10.65 25.25 -12.68
CA GLN A 77 10.89 26.04 -13.89
C GLN A 77 11.88 25.34 -14.83
N SER A 78 12.93 24.70 -14.28
CA SER A 78 13.90 23.95 -15.08
C SER A 78 13.27 22.73 -15.76
N LEU A 79 12.39 22.01 -15.06
CA LEU A 79 11.63 20.89 -15.62
C LEU A 79 10.71 21.34 -16.77
N ILE A 80 9.92 22.40 -16.57
CA ILE A 80 9.03 22.95 -17.61
C ILE A 80 9.84 23.40 -18.83
N ALA A 81 10.96 24.08 -18.61
CA ALA A 81 11.82 24.53 -19.70
C ALA A 81 12.43 23.36 -20.48
N ARG A 82 12.75 22.25 -19.81
CA ARG A 82 13.28 21.04 -20.45
C ARG A 82 12.23 20.34 -21.31
N ILE A 83 11.03 20.11 -20.75
CA ILE A 83 9.91 19.46 -21.45
C ILE A 83 9.55 20.22 -22.74
N ARG A 84 9.53 21.56 -22.69
CA ARG A 84 9.24 22.40 -23.87
C ARG A 84 10.30 22.33 -24.97
N ARG A 85 11.53 21.90 -24.68
CA ARG A 85 12.59 21.76 -25.68
C ARG A 85 12.59 20.38 -26.36
N GLU A 86 11.94 19.40 -25.76
CA GLU A 86 11.92 18.01 -26.23
C GLU A 86 10.62 17.65 -26.97
N ASN A 87 9.59 18.49 -26.85
CA ASN A 87 8.40 18.52 -27.71
C ASN A 87 8.61 19.49 -28.88
#